data_AF-A0A7L5APL4-F1
#
_entry.id   AF-A0A7L5APL4-F1
#
_cell.length_a   1.000
_cell.length_b   1.000
_cell.length_c   1.000
_cell.angle_alpha   90.00
_cell.angle_beta   90.00
_cell.angle_gamma   90.00
#
_symmetry.space_group_name_H-M   'P 1'
#
loop_
_entity.id
_entity.type
_entity.pdbx_description
1 polymer ?
#
loop_
_entity_poly.entity_id
_entity_poly.type
_entity_poly.pdbx_seq_one_letter_code
_entity_poly.pdbx_strand_id
1 'polypeptide(L)'
;MRVGADPRRADRLNRILHSLHGLPGRPVPYAVVVDDDACRLLLPRPLPQAPHPWTTNDDGSTWTLPAGAEPAPPSDVAAAATSDCSGLVTMGRDEQGADILINLGAVDGDVVVGGEPTMAAELIAALALELCTNPWSQGNSVITVGLPGSLQRIAGERMQTAMELDDVMDAHPAAAEDVLSGHRRGEQVFVLAAGQETAQAKHDFNLIRTGRAEGARWRIDLDASGTARIDPLGVTVTATRATESELDGLVGLLAPAAPAPPGDDSRPPVPDPPEPPLSTAALRAASVRILVLGPAAVHAPAPAEPERLDLLTEAAVCLALHPEGIRPGAFGAMLWPLGVTSDVIAATVQRLRDWLGTDSQGVPHVRQDAEGRLTLGPEVVCDWDVLRSLLSASRHSEIHREAELLLEALRLVRGPVGEASRTERYSWLARVRTARQADALITDAAHRAAQILHDTDPEGAALAVDTGLKVVDLDQRLWRDRLRLAADRGRDELIACTNSLLDLTGVEDVSHVDPATAALVEELAPGASIRRATA
;
A
#
# COMPACT_ATOMS: atom_id res chain seq x y z
N MET A 1 4.36 -14.51 2.44
CA MET A 1 5.47 -13.63 2.02
C MET A 1 6.07 -12.95 3.24
N ARG A 2 7.38 -13.07 3.53
CA ARG A 2 7.93 -12.59 4.81
C ARG A 2 9.18 -11.71 4.75
N VAL A 3 10.03 -11.76 3.71
CA VAL A 3 11.03 -10.68 3.50
C VAL A 3 10.34 -9.45 2.90
N GLY A 4 9.44 -9.63 1.93
CA GLY A 4 8.57 -8.55 1.44
C GLY A 4 7.57 -7.98 2.47
N ALA A 5 7.37 -8.67 3.62
CA ALA A 5 6.54 -8.17 4.72
C ALA A 5 7.31 -7.28 5.72
N ASP A 6 8.64 -7.27 5.66
CA ASP A 6 9.48 -6.28 6.33
C ASP A 6 10.10 -5.35 5.28
N PRO A 7 9.46 -4.19 4.99
CA PRO A 7 9.91 -3.30 3.92
C PRO A 7 11.31 -2.75 4.18
N ARG A 8 11.79 -2.73 5.44
CA ARG A 8 13.15 -2.26 5.75
C ARG A 8 14.18 -3.32 5.37
N ARG A 9 13.95 -4.59 5.71
CA ARG A 9 14.86 -5.69 5.32
C ARG A 9 14.88 -5.88 3.80
N ALA A 10 13.73 -5.79 3.13
CA ALA A 10 13.64 -5.86 1.68
C ALA A 10 14.40 -4.72 0.98
N ASP A 11 14.26 -3.47 1.44
CA ASP A 11 15.01 -2.34 0.89
C ASP A 11 16.53 -2.50 1.08
N ARG A 12 16.96 -2.88 2.29
CA ARG A 12 18.38 -3.14 2.60
C ARG A 12 18.94 -4.20 1.66
N LEU A 13 18.26 -5.34 1.54
CA LEU A 13 18.67 -6.42 0.64
C LEU A 13 18.72 -5.95 -0.82
N ASN A 14 17.69 -5.23 -1.28
CA ASN A 14 17.65 -4.71 -2.63
C ASN A 14 18.88 -3.84 -2.95
N ARG A 15 19.23 -2.89 -2.07
CA ARG A 15 20.41 -2.02 -2.22
C ARG A 15 21.72 -2.82 -2.23
N ILE A 16 21.82 -3.83 -1.37
CA ILE A 16 22.98 -4.73 -1.32
C ILE A 16 23.16 -5.46 -2.65
N LEU A 17 22.12 -6.14 -3.14
CA LEU A 17 22.17 -6.91 -4.39
C LEU A 17 22.58 -6.05 -5.58
N HIS A 18 22.01 -4.84 -5.68
CA HIS A 18 22.33 -3.88 -6.74
C HIS A 18 23.78 -3.44 -6.73
N SER A 19 24.49 -3.51 -5.59
CA SER A 19 25.90 -3.13 -5.51
C SER A 19 26.88 -4.25 -5.88
N LEU A 20 26.46 -5.52 -5.84
CA LEU A 20 27.38 -6.67 -5.93
C LEU A 20 28.13 -6.74 -7.26
N HIS A 21 27.50 -6.30 -8.36
CA HIS A 21 28.11 -6.30 -9.70
C HIS A 21 29.38 -5.42 -9.78
N GLY A 22 29.48 -4.39 -8.93
CA GLY A 22 30.62 -3.47 -8.86
C GLY A 22 31.73 -3.92 -7.92
N LEU A 23 31.52 -4.99 -7.15
CA LEU A 23 32.49 -5.47 -6.16
C LEU A 23 33.57 -6.37 -6.79
N PRO A 24 34.80 -6.35 -6.25
CA PRO A 24 35.89 -7.21 -6.72
C PRO A 24 35.51 -8.68 -6.56
N GLY A 25 35.84 -9.49 -7.55
CA GLY A 25 35.47 -10.91 -7.59
C GLY A 25 34.02 -11.19 -7.96
N ARG A 26 33.15 -10.17 -8.06
CA ARG A 26 31.72 -10.26 -8.42
C ARG A 26 31.01 -11.35 -7.63
N PRO A 27 30.80 -11.15 -6.32
CA PRO A 27 30.18 -12.16 -5.47
C PRO A 27 28.77 -12.50 -5.98
N VAL A 28 28.57 -13.75 -6.35
CA VAL A 28 27.25 -14.31 -6.67
C VAL A 28 26.88 -15.29 -5.56
N PRO A 29 26.05 -14.88 -4.58
CA PRO A 29 25.62 -15.77 -3.52
C PRO A 29 24.72 -16.88 -4.03
N TYR A 30 24.91 -18.09 -3.50
CA TYR A 30 23.94 -19.17 -3.66
C TYR A 30 22.87 -19.15 -2.56
N ALA A 31 23.16 -18.48 -1.43
CA ALA A 31 22.19 -18.20 -0.37
C ALA A 31 22.51 -16.86 0.32
N VAL A 32 21.49 -16.25 0.90
CA VAL A 32 21.58 -15.01 1.68
C VAL A 32 20.87 -15.21 3.01
N VAL A 33 21.50 -14.74 4.09
CA VAL A 33 20.89 -14.68 5.42
C VAL A 33 20.81 -13.23 5.84
N VAL A 34 19.61 -12.74 6.13
CA VAL A 34 19.40 -11.34 6.53
C VAL A 34 18.60 -11.25 7.82
N ASP A 35 19.12 -10.48 8.76
CA ASP A 35 18.49 -10.17 10.04
C ASP A 35 18.59 -8.66 10.32
N ASP A 36 18.21 -8.23 11.52
CA ASP A 36 18.21 -6.81 11.89
C ASP A 36 19.63 -6.24 12.04
N ASP A 37 20.64 -7.09 12.26
CA ASP A 37 22.00 -6.69 12.58
C ASP A 37 22.95 -6.80 11.37
N ALA A 38 22.70 -7.73 10.44
CA ALA A 38 23.57 -7.96 9.29
C ALA A 38 22.89 -8.62 8.09
N CYS A 39 23.56 -8.53 6.95
CA CYS A 39 23.30 -9.33 5.76
C CYS A 39 24.54 -10.19 5.46
N ARG A 40 24.34 -11.50 5.29
CA ARG A 40 25.39 -12.49 5.03
C ARG A 40 25.16 -13.13 3.68
N LEU A 41 26.18 -13.10 2.82
CA LEU A 41 26.21 -13.73 1.51
C LEU A 41 27.01 -15.03 1.61
N LEU A 42 26.40 -16.16 1.26
CA LEU A 42 27.08 -17.45 1.18
C LEU A 42 27.51 -17.68 -0.27
N LEU A 43 28.82 -17.80 -0.49
CA LEU A 43 29.44 -17.82 -1.80
C LEU A 43 29.89 -19.23 -2.20
N PRO A 44 29.64 -19.68 -3.45
CA PRO A 44 30.03 -21.01 -3.88
C PRO A 44 31.55 -21.14 -4.10
N ARG A 45 32.23 -20.01 -4.34
CA ARG A 45 33.68 -19.90 -4.41
C ARG A 45 34.15 -18.90 -3.35
N PRO A 46 35.08 -19.28 -2.46
CA PRO A 46 35.60 -18.37 -1.44
C PRO A 46 36.28 -17.15 -2.07
N LEU A 47 35.91 -15.96 -1.61
CA LEU A 47 36.52 -14.69 -1.96
C LEU A 47 37.13 -14.07 -0.69
N PRO A 48 38.42 -14.28 -0.40
CA PRO A 48 39.01 -13.88 0.88
C PRO A 48 39.28 -12.37 1.01
N GLN A 49 39.16 -11.61 -0.08
CA GLN A 49 39.40 -10.17 -0.10
C GLN A 49 38.09 -9.43 -0.38
N ALA A 50 37.39 -9.04 0.69
CA ALA A 50 36.22 -8.17 0.60
C ALA A 50 36.59 -6.70 0.83
N PRO A 51 36.03 -5.75 0.07
CA PRO A 51 36.25 -4.33 0.30
C PRO A 51 35.45 -3.84 1.52
N HIS A 52 35.98 -2.89 2.28
CA HIS A 52 35.21 -2.22 3.33
C HIS A 52 33.92 -1.62 2.75
N PRO A 53 32.75 -1.72 3.42
CA PRO A 53 32.52 -2.21 4.79
C PRO A 53 32.28 -3.73 4.94
N TRP A 54 32.47 -4.53 3.90
CA TRP A 54 32.29 -5.98 3.99
C TRP A 54 33.39 -6.64 4.82
N THR A 55 33.01 -7.64 5.61
CA THR A 55 33.93 -8.52 6.31
C THR A 55 33.79 -9.95 5.80
N THR A 56 34.88 -10.70 5.76
CA THR A 56 34.89 -12.10 5.35
C THR A 56 34.94 -13.03 6.54
N ASN A 57 34.14 -14.09 6.50
CA ASN A 57 34.14 -15.20 7.44
C ASN A 57 34.38 -16.51 6.65
N ASP A 58 34.67 -17.61 7.36
CA ASP A 58 34.79 -18.95 6.77
C ASP A 58 35.71 -19.01 5.54
N ASP A 59 36.93 -18.49 5.70
CA ASP A 59 37.96 -18.39 4.64
C ASP A 59 37.49 -17.67 3.36
N GLY A 60 36.53 -16.75 3.49
CA GLY A 60 35.99 -15.95 2.40
C GLY A 60 34.77 -16.58 1.72
N SER A 61 34.26 -17.70 2.22
CA SER A 61 33.01 -18.31 1.74
C SER A 61 31.75 -17.60 2.25
N THR A 62 31.87 -16.82 3.32
CA THR A 62 30.78 -15.99 3.85
C THR A 62 31.21 -14.53 3.87
N TRP A 63 30.45 -13.65 3.21
CA TRP A 63 30.64 -12.19 3.29
C TRP A 63 29.56 -11.57 4.15
N THR A 64 29.93 -10.74 5.12
CA THR A 64 29.00 -10.11 6.06
C THR A 64 29.04 -8.59 5.89
N LEU A 65 27.86 -7.97 5.84
CA LEU A 65 27.66 -6.53 5.86
C LEU A 65 26.80 -6.15 7.07
N PRO A 66 27.30 -5.30 7.99
CA PRO A 66 26.51 -4.81 9.11
C PRO A 66 25.32 -3.96 8.65
N ALA A 67 24.22 -4.01 9.41
CA ALA A 67 23.09 -3.13 9.20
C ALA A 67 23.49 -1.66 9.30
N GLY A 68 22.97 -0.83 8.38
CA GLY A 68 23.29 0.60 8.29
C GLY A 68 24.56 0.90 7.49
N ALA A 69 25.30 -0.12 7.06
CA ALA A 69 26.43 0.02 6.14
C ALA A 69 26.04 -0.23 4.67
N GLU A 70 24.74 -0.30 4.36
CA GLU A 70 24.26 -0.57 3.00
C GLU A 70 24.60 0.60 2.06
N PRO A 71 24.89 0.31 0.79
CA PRO A 71 25.08 1.32 -0.23
C PRO A 71 23.88 2.28 -0.34
N ALA A 72 24.14 3.47 -0.89
CA ALA A 72 23.08 4.39 -1.27
C ALA A 72 22.09 3.72 -2.25
N PRO A 73 20.80 4.09 -2.22
CA PRO A 73 19.82 3.55 -3.15
C PRO A 73 20.27 3.79 -4.60
N PRO A 74 19.98 2.84 -5.52
CA PRO A 74 20.36 2.98 -6.91
C PRO A 74 19.73 4.25 -7.50
N SER A 75 20.55 5.11 -8.12
CA SER A 75 20.13 6.38 -8.72
C SER A 75 19.43 6.20 -10.08
N ASP A 76 19.55 5.02 -10.69
CA ASP A 76 18.90 4.67 -11.96
C ASP A 76 18.30 3.26 -11.86
N VAL A 77 16.96 3.18 -11.87
CA VAL A 77 16.20 1.94 -11.64
C VAL A 77 16.27 1.03 -12.87
N ALA A 78 16.63 1.56 -14.05
CA ALA A 78 16.66 0.82 -15.31
C ALA A 78 18.01 0.16 -15.61
N ALA A 79 19.11 0.56 -14.95
CA ALA A 79 20.47 0.20 -15.37
C ALA A 79 21.14 -0.93 -14.56
N ALA A 80 20.50 -1.46 -13.52
CA ALA A 80 21.10 -2.46 -12.63
C ALA A 80 20.31 -3.76 -12.59
N ALA A 81 20.13 -4.41 -13.75
CA ALA A 81 19.72 -5.79 -13.79
C ALA A 81 20.81 -6.66 -13.13
N THR A 82 20.61 -7.03 -11.85
CA THR A 82 21.43 -8.04 -11.19
C THR A 82 20.99 -9.41 -11.67
N SER A 83 21.28 -9.74 -12.95
CA SER A 83 20.92 -11.02 -13.56
C SER A 83 21.35 -12.22 -12.71
N ASP A 84 22.47 -12.08 -12.00
CA ASP A 84 23.08 -13.17 -11.26
C ASP A 84 22.39 -13.44 -9.91
N CYS A 85 21.53 -12.53 -9.43
CA CYS A 85 20.79 -12.65 -8.17
C CYS A 85 19.27 -12.50 -8.37
N SER A 86 18.79 -12.50 -9.61
CA SER A 86 17.37 -12.32 -9.90
C SER A 86 16.51 -13.51 -9.44
N GLY A 87 17.10 -14.69 -9.26
CA GLY A 87 16.44 -15.89 -8.72
C GLY A 87 16.38 -15.98 -7.19
N LEU A 88 16.70 -14.90 -6.46
CA LEU A 88 16.73 -14.92 -5.00
C LEU A 88 15.32 -14.87 -4.39
N VAL A 89 14.97 -15.90 -3.62
CA VAL A 89 13.65 -16.12 -3.00
C VAL A 89 13.76 -16.53 -1.53
N THR A 90 12.74 -16.20 -0.74
CA THR A 90 12.68 -16.48 0.70
C THR A 90 12.22 -17.90 0.98
N MET A 91 13.04 -18.66 1.71
CA MET A 91 12.68 -19.99 2.16
C MET A 91 11.91 -20.00 3.47
N GLY A 92 12.25 -19.08 4.38
CA GLY A 92 11.64 -19.02 5.71
C GLY A 92 12.51 -18.27 6.70
N ARG A 93 12.15 -18.37 7.99
CA ARG A 93 12.95 -17.84 9.09
C ARG A 93 13.55 -18.93 9.93
N ASP A 94 14.81 -18.78 10.29
CA ASP A 94 15.45 -19.65 11.29
C ASP A 94 14.93 -19.36 12.72
N GLU A 95 15.42 -20.12 13.69
CA GLU A 95 15.06 -19.95 15.11
C GLU A 95 15.53 -18.62 15.70
N GLN A 96 16.56 -17.99 15.10
CA GLN A 96 17.06 -16.68 15.51
C GLN A 96 16.25 -15.52 14.88
N GLY A 97 15.30 -15.81 13.98
CA GLY A 97 14.48 -14.81 13.30
C GLY A 97 15.15 -14.17 12.09
N ALA A 98 16.26 -14.74 11.60
CA ALA A 98 16.88 -14.35 10.34
C ALA A 98 16.10 -14.94 9.17
N ASP A 99 15.90 -14.15 8.12
CA ASP A 99 15.30 -14.62 6.87
C ASP A 99 16.38 -15.35 6.05
N ILE A 100 16.09 -16.58 5.64
CA ILE A 100 16.96 -17.41 4.80
C ILE A 100 16.44 -17.37 3.37
N LEU A 101 17.29 -16.96 2.44
CA LEU A 101 17.00 -16.90 1.02
C LEU A 101 17.96 -17.79 0.22
N ILE A 102 17.45 -18.39 -0.87
CA ILE A 102 18.24 -19.18 -1.82
C ILE A 102 18.18 -18.49 -3.19
N ASN A 103 19.31 -18.46 -3.89
CA ASN A 103 19.37 -18.02 -5.27
C ASN A 103 19.12 -19.22 -6.18
N LEU A 104 17.87 -19.38 -6.63
CA LEU A 104 17.47 -20.49 -7.50
C LEU A 104 18.23 -20.48 -8.83
N GLY A 105 18.65 -19.31 -9.33
CA GLY A 105 19.40 -19.18 -10.58
C GLY A 105 20.89 -19.58 -10.45
N ALA A 106 21.39 -19.76 -9.23
CA ALA A 106 22.73 -20.28 -8.96
C ALA A 106 22.73 -21.77 -8.61
N VAL A 107 21.56 -22.41 -8.60
CA VAL A 107 21.43 -23.85 -8.32
C VAL A 107 21.82 -24.65 -9.56
N ASP A 108 22.68 -25.65 -9.35
CA ASP A 108 23.04 -26.63 -10.36
C ASP A 108 22.13 -27.86 -10.20
N GLY A 109 21.18 -28.01 -11.13
CA GLY A 109 20.16 -29.08 -11.14
C GLY A 109 18.80 -28.65 -10.58
N ASP A 110 17.95 -29.65 -10.31
CA ASP A 110 16.62 -29.42 -9.75
C ASP A 110 16.68 -29.06 -8.26
N VAL A 111 15.76 -28.18 -7.83
CA VAL A 111 15.37 -28.04 -6.43
C VAL A 111 14.15 -28.93 -6.18
N VAL A 112 14.29 -29.93 -5.32
CA VAL A 112 13.20 -30.86 -4.99
C VAL A 112 12.65 -30.58 -3.61
N VAL A 113 11.33 -30.34 -3.56
CA VAL A 113 10.57 -30.09 -2.34
C VAL A 113 9.83 -31.37 -1.95
N GLY A 114 10.25 -31.99 -0.86
CA GLY A 114 9.66 -33.21 -0.31
C GLY A 114 8.89 -32.96 0.99
N GLY A 115 8.34 -34.04 1.55
CA GLY A 115 7.63 -34.00 2.83
C GLY A 115 6.10 -33.95 2.69
N GLU A 116 5.43 -33.14 3.51
CA GLU A 116 3.97 -33.01 3.47
C GLU A 116 3.53 -32.36 2.14
N PRO A 117 2.69 -33.02 1.31
CA PRO A 117 2.41 -32.57 -0.07
C PRO A 117 1.77 -31.18 -0.17
N THR A 118 0.86 -30.85 0.74
CA THR A 118 0.15 -29.57 0.74
C THR A 118 1.12 -28.43 1.04
N MET A 119 1.92 -28.58 2.10
CA MET A 119 2.95 -27.64 2.53
C MET A 119 4.02 -27.43 1.44
N ALA A 120 4.41 -28.51 0.76
CA ALA A 120 5.35 -28.46 -0.36
C ALA A 120 4.80 -27.64 -1.53
N ALA A 121 3.54 -27.87 -1.91
CA ALA A 121 2.88 -27.09 -2.97
C ALA A 121 2.74 -25.61 -2.57
N GLU A 122 2.37 -25.32 -1.33
CA GLU A 122 2.25 -23.94 -0.81
C GLU A 122 3.58 -23.20 -0.74
N LEU A 123 4.68 -23.89 -0.43
CA LEU A 123 6.02 -23.31 -0.53
C LEU A 123 6.33 -22.96 -1.99
N ILE A 124 6.16 -23.90 -2.92
CA ILE A 124 6.41 -23.65 -4.35
C ILE A 124 5.56 -22.48 -4.87
N ALA A 125 4.29 -22.39 -4.47
CA ALA A 125 3.41 -21.27 -4.79
C ALA A 125 3.97 -19.93 -4.26
N ALA A 126 4.50 -19.91 -3.03
CA ALA A 126 5.12 -18.72 -2.47
C ALA A 126 6.39 -18.30 -3.22
N LEU A 127 7.23 -19.27 -3.62
CA LEU A 127 8.44 -19.00 -4.41
C LEU A 127 8.09 -18.43 -5.80
N ALA A 128 7.08 -18.98 -6.47
CA ALA A 128 6.59 -18.49 -7.76
C ALA A 128 6.12 -17.03 -7.66
N LEU A 129 5.39 -16.72 -6.59
CA LEU A 129 4.91 -15.37 -6.34
C LEU A 129 6.06 -14.39 -6.07
N GLU A 130 7.05 -14.77 -5.25
CA GLU A 130 8.23 -13.93 -4.95
C GLU A 130 9.07 -13.66 -6.22
N LEU A 131 9.24 -14.65 -7.10
CA LEU A 131 9.92 -14.45 -8.39
C LEU A 131 9.20 -13.44 -9.30
N CYS A 132 7.89 -13.29 -9.17
CA CYS A 132 7.11 -12.33 -9.96
C CYS A 132 7.07 -10.92 -9.35
N THR A 133 7.24 -10.82 -8.02
CA THR A 133 6.92 -9.59 -7.26
C THR A 133 8.14 -8.91 -6.64
N ASN A 134 9.26 -9.61 -6.45
CA ASN A 134 10.46 -9.02 -5.88
C ASN A 134 11.08 -7.95 -6.81
N PRO A 135 11.59 -6.82 -6.26
CA PRO A 135 12.19 -5.76 -7.08
C PRO A 135 13.42 -6.20 -7.89
N TRP A 136 14.19 -7.17 -7.40
CA TRP A 136 15.38 -7.70 -8.08
C TRP A 136 15.07 -8.81 -9.11
N SER A 137 13.80 -9.22 -9.26
CA SER A 137 13.39 -10.33 -10.13
C SER A 137 12.79 -9.88 -11.47
N GLN A 138 12.88 -8.59 -11.81
CA GLN A 138 12.19 -7.92 -12.93
C GLN A 138 12.61 -8.37 -14.34
N GLY A 139 13.49 -9.37 -14.46
CA GLY A 139 13.97 -9.94 -15.73
C GLY A 139 13.87 -11.47 -15.81
N ASN A 140 13.08 -12.10 -14.93
CA ASN A 140 12.84 -13.54 -14.97
C ASN A 140 11.55 -13.86 -15.75
N SER A 141 11.55 -15.01 -16.43
CA SER A 141 10.35 -15.68 -16.92
C SER A 141 9.95 -16.78 -15.93
N VAL A 142 8.68 -16.80 -15.52
CA VAL A 142 8.17 -17.75 -14.50
C VAL A 142 7.05 -18.59 -15.11
N ILE A 143 7.24 -19.91 -15.14
CA ILE A 143 6.27 -20.87 -15.64
C ILE A 143 5.83 -21.77 -14.49
N THR A 144 4.53 -21.97 -14.36
CA THR A 144 3.91 -22.79 -13.30
C THR A 144 3.21 -24.01 -13.88
N VAL A 145 3.32 -25.16 -13.21
CA VAL A 145 2.68 -26.43 -13.58
C VAL A 145 2.00 -27.01 -12.34
N GLY A 146 0.70 -27.31 -12.44
CA GLY A 146 -0.06 -27.92 -11.33
C GLY A 146 -0.22 -27.04 -10.08
N LEU A 147 -0.03 -25.72 -10.19
CA LEU A 147 -0.24 -24.76 -9.10
C LEU A 147 -1.59 -24.01 -9.23
N PRO A 148 -2.10 -23.40 -8.15
CA PRO A 148 -3.38 -22.69 -8.17
C PRO A 148 -3.42 -21.55 -9.20
N GLY A 149 -4.49 -21.49 -10.01
CA GLY A 149 -4.68 -20.44 -11.03
C GLY A 149 -4.80 -19.02 -10.45
N SER A 150 -4.99 -18.89 -9.13
CA SER A 150 -4.93 -17.61 -8.41
C SER A 150 -3.57 -16.91 -8.56
N LEU A 151 -2.47 -17.66 -8.73
CA LEU A 151 -1.15 -17.08 -8.96
C LEU A 151 -1.07 -16.30 -10.28
N GLN A 152 -1.61 -16.85 -11.37
CA GLN A 152 -1.67 -16.17 -12.67
C GLN A 152 -2.51 -14.89 -12.61
N ARG A 153 -3.60 -14.90 -11.83
CA ARG A 153 -4.45 -13.71 -11.61
C ARG A 153 -3.71 -12.61 -10.84
N ILE A 154 -2.83 -12.98 -9.91
CA ILE A 154 -2.03 -12.04 -9.11
C ILE A 154 -0.85 -11.49 -9.92
N ALA A 155 -0.09 -12.37 -10.57
CA ALA A 155 1.16 -12.02 -11.24
C ALA A 155 0.98 -11.50 -12.69
N GLY A 156 -0.20 -11.72 -13.29
CA GLY A 156 -0.52 -11.26 -14.64
C GLY A 156 0.48 -11.80 -15.67
N GLU A 157 0.95 -10.93 -16.57
CA GLU A 157 1.88 -11.30 -17.65
C GLU A 157 3.28 -11.74 -17.16
N ARG A 158 3.62 -11.52 -15.88
CA ARG A 158 4.90 -11.98 -15.30
C ARG A 158 4.97 -13.48 -15.09
N MET A 159 3.83 -14.18 -15.16
CA MET A 159 3.71 -15.61 -14.96
C MET A 159 3.03 -16.26 -16.18
N GLN A 160 3.43 -17.48 -16.49
CA GLN A 160 2.76 -18.36 -17.45
C GLN A 160 2.34 -19.64 -16.75
N THR A 161 1.24 -20.25 -17.20
CA THR A 161 0.77 -21.54 -16.69
C THR A 161 0.80 -22.56 -17.81
N ALA A 162 1.44 -23.69 -17.57
CA ALA A 162 1.41 -24.87 -18.43
C ALA A 162 0.63 -26.00 -17.77
N MET A 163 0.05 -26.87 -18.60
CA MET A 163 -0.78 -27.98 -18.14
C MET A 163 0.10 -29.13 -17.63
N GLU A 164 1.13 -29.49 -18.40
CA GLU A 164 2.07 -30.56 -18.05
C GLU A 164 3.51 -30.06 -18.14
N LEU A 165 4.41 -30.69 -17.38
CA LEU A 165 5.83 -30.35 -17.39
C LEU A 165 6.47 -30.67 -18.75
N ASP A 166 6.03 -31.75 -19.41
CA ASP A 166 6.52 -32.16 -20.72
C ASP A 166 6.29 -31.09 -21.79
N ASP A 167 5.16 -30.37 -21.76
CA ASP A 167 4.87 -29.27 -22.68
C ASP A 167 5.92 -28.14 -22.57
N VAL A 168 6.37 -27.86 -21.34
CA VAL A 168 7.39 -26.83 -21.07
C VAL A 168 8.74 -27.28 -21.59
N MET A 169 9.06 -28.57 -21.42
CA MET A 169 10.31 -29.18 -21.90
C MET A 169 10.39 -29.19 -23.43
N ASP A 170 9.28 -29.49 -24.11
CA ASP A 170 9.19 -29.45 -25.57
C ASP A 170 9.34 -28.02 -26.12
N ALA A 171 8.80 -27.02 -25.41
CA ALA A 171 8.93 -25.61 -25.77
C ALA A 171 10.33 -25.04 -25.49
N HIS A 172 11.08 -25.63 -24.55
CA HIS A 172 12.41 -25.20 -24.12
C HIS A 172 13.43 -26.36 -24.18
N PRO A 173 13.73 -26.89 -25.38
CA PRO A 173 14.65 -28.00 -25.53
C PRO A 173 16.06 -27.62 -25.08
N ALA A 174 16.77 -28.56 -24.47
CA ALA A 174 18.15 -28.34 -24.05
C ALA A 174 19.03 -27.98 -25.26
N ALA A 175 19.71 -26.83 -25.20
CA ALA A 175 20.67 -26.39 -26.19
C ALA A 175 21.87 -27.34 -26.24
N ALA A 176 22.40 -27.56 -27.44
CA ALA A 176 23.62 -28.31 -27.63
C ALA A 176 24.81 -27.53 -27.03
N GLU A 177 25.47 -28.16 -26.05
CA GLU A 177 26.66 -27.75 -25.29
C GLU A 177 27.39 -26.47 -25.76
N ASP A 178 27.26 -25.39 -24.97
CA ASP A 178 28.30 -24.35 -24.89
C ASP A 178 28.80 -24.24 -23.43
N VAL A 179 29.59 -25.23 -23.03
CA VAL A 179 30.05 -25.52 -21.66
C VAL A 179 31.18 -24.56 -21.20
N LEU A 180 31.56 -23.55 -21.99
CA LEU A 180 32.82 -22.82 -21.76
C LEU A 180 32.74 -21.52 -20.94
N SER A 181 31.56 -21.11 -20.42
CA SER A 181 31.50 -19.90 -19.55
C SER A 181 30.68 -20.01 -18.26
N GLY A 182 29.90 -21.08 -18.06
CA GLY A 182 29.20 -21.35 -16.80
C GLY A 182 28.22 -20.27 -16.31
N HIS A 183 27.94 -19.25 -17.12
CA HIS A 183 26.98 -18.18 -16.81
C HIS A 183 26.02 -18.06 -17.99
N ARG A 184 24.75 -18.43 -17.78
CA ARG A 184 23.69 -18.20 -18.78
C ARG A 184 23.45 -16.68 -18.86
N ARG A 185 24.02 -16.01 -19.87
CA ARG A 185 23.70 -14.61 -20.19
C ARG A 185 22.40 -14.57 -20.98
N GLY A 186 21.29 -14.34 -20.29
CA GLY A 186 19.95 -14.23 -20.87
C GLY A 186 18.89 -14.15 -19.78
N GLU A 187 17.64 -13.93 -20.19
CA GLU A 187 16.45 -14.03 -19.33
C GLU A 187 16.43 -15.41 -18.64
N GLN A 188 16.38 -15.44 -17.31
CA GLN A 188 16.34 -16.70 -16.57
C GLN A 188 14.90 -17.25 -16.55
N VAL A 189 14.73 -18.48 -17.01
CA VAL A 189 13.44 -19.20 -16.97
C VAL A 189 13.38 -20.06 -15.71
N PHE A 190 12.36 -19.85 -14.89
CA PHE A 190 12.07 -20.63 -13.70
C PHE A 190 10.78 -21.41 -13.89
N VAL A 191 10.84 -22.73 -13.74
CA VAL A 191 9.69 -23.63 -13.83
C VAL A 191 9.38 -24.16 -12.45
N LEU A 192 8.18 -23.89 -11.96
CA LEU A 192 7.70 -24.29 -10.63
C LEU A 192 6.55 -25.28 -10.76
N ALA A 193 6.78 -26.54 -10.34
CA ALA A 193 5.85 -27.64 -10.57
C ALA A 193 5.38 -28.30 -9.26
N ALA A 194 4.08 -28.44 -9.08
CA ALA A 194 3.49 -29.23 -8.01
C ALA A 194 2.70 -30.43 -8.57
N GLY A 195 2.81 -31.59 -7.89
CA GLY A 195 2.12 -32.83 -8.29
C GLY A 195 2.85 -33.68 -9.32
N GLN A 196 4.04 -33.27 -9.78
CA GLN A 196 4.84 -33.98 -10.78
C GLN A 196 6.03 -34.69 -10.12
N GLU A 197 5.96 -36.01 -9.93
CA GLU A 197 6.94 -36.75 -9.11
C GLU A 197 8.29 -36.98 -9.81
N THR A 198 8.33 -36.97 -11.15
CA THR A 198 9.53 -37.32 -11.93
C THR A 198 9.77 -36.35 -13.08
N ALA A 199 10.96 -35.76 -13.14
CA ALA A 199 11.51 -35.16 -14.35
C ALA A 199 12.60 -36.11 -14.89
N GLN A 200 12.43 -36.64 -16.11
CA GLN A 200 13.32 -37.69 -16.64
C GLN A 200 14.29 -37.21 -17.74
N ALA A 201 14.17 -35.96 -18.20
CA ALA A 201 14.99 -35.43 -19.30
C ALA A 201 15.78 -34.16 -18.91
N LYS A 202 16.91 -33.97 -19.61
CA LYS A 202 17.80 -32.82 -19.45
C LYS A 202 17.10 -31.55 -19.92
N HIS A 203 17.16 -30.48 -19.13
CA HIS A 203 16.51 -29.20 -19.41
C HIS A 203 17.47 -28.03 -19.22
N ASP A 204 17.13 -26.89 -19.83
CA ASP A 204 17.93 -25.67 -19.86
C ASP A 204 17.34 -24.51 -19.04
N PHE A 205 16.39 -24.81 -18.15
CA PHE A 205 15.76 -23.86 -17.23
C PHE A 205 16.06 -24.21 -15.77
N ASN A 206 15.61 -23.38 -14.83
CA ASN A 206 15.72 -23.67 -13.39
C ASN A 206 14.44 -24.37 -12.94
N LEU A 207 14.51 -25.65 -12.56
CA LEU A 207 13.34 -26.45 -12.18
C LEU A 207 13.22 -26.58 -10.66
N ILE A 208 12.05 -26.21 -10.13
CA ILE A 208 11.66 -26.35 -8.73
C ILE A 208 10.40 -27.19 -8.69
N ARG A 209 10.45 -28.35 -8.04
CA ARG A 209 9.33 -29.29 -8.09
C ARG A 209 9.05 -30.02 -6.79
N THR A 210 7.81 -30.40 -6.57
CA THR A 210 7.48 -31.38 -5.52
C THR A 210 7.97 -32.77 -5.93
N GLY A 211 8.39 -33.60 -4.98
CA GLY A 211 8.61 -35.02 -5.25
C GLY A 211 9.62 -35.69 -4.33
N ARG A 212 9.95 -36.94 -4.64
CA ARG A 212 10.98 -37.69 -3.91
C ARG A 212 12.37 -37.30 -4.42
N ALA A 213 13.21 -36.87 -3.50
CA ALA A 213 14.50 -36.24 -3.78
C ALA A 213 15.69 -37.22 -3.90
N GLU A 214 15.47 -38.40 -4.50
CA GLU A 214 16.55 -39.35 -4.75
C GLU A 214 17.50 -38.77 -5.80
N GLY A 215 18.73 -38.44 -5.38
CA GLY A 215 19.78 -37.88 -6.25
C GLY A 215 19.76 -36.36 -6.47
N ALA A 216 18.77 -35.63 -5.96
CA ALA A 216 18.74 -34.17 -6.05
C ALA A 216 19.77 -33.52 -5.10
N ARG A 217 20.54 -32.55 -5.63
CA ARG A 217 21.57 -31.82 -4.88
C ARG A 217 20.98 -30.81 -3.91
N TRP A 218 19.88 -30.17 -4.30
CA TRP A 218 19.11 -29.25 -3.48
C TRP A 218 17.79 -29.90 -3.07
N ARG A 219 17.62 -30.09 -1.76
CA ARG A 219 16.45 -30.73 -1.18
C ARG A 219 15.87 -29.86 -0.08
N ILE A 220 14.55 -29.70 -0.11
CA ILE A 220 13.79 -29.02 0.92
C ILE A 220 12.75 -30.00 1.45
N ASP A 221 12.93 -30.50 2.67
CA ASP A 221 12.00 -31.44 3.29
C ASP A 221 11.11 -30.70 4.29
N LEU A 222 9.80 -30.65 4.04
CA LEU A 222 8.81 -30.02 4.92
C LEU A 222 8.10 -31.03 5.80
N ASP A 223 8.03 -30.75 7.09
CA ASP A 223 7.18 -31.50 7.99
C ASP A 223 5.77 -30.89 8.11
N ALA A 224 4.88 -31.62 8.80
CA ALA A 224 3.50 -31.19 9.02
C ALA A 224 3.37 -29.95 9.94
N SER A 225 4.45 -29.53 10.62
CA SER A 225 4.45 -28.29 11.41
C SER A 225 4.73 -27.05 10.57
N GLY A 226 5.09 -27.22 9.29
CA GLY A 226 5.53 -26.14 8.42
C GLY A 226 7.00 -25.78 8.60
N THR A 227 7.77 -26.66 9.25
CA THR A 227 9.22 -26.54 9.37
C THR A 227 9.87 -27.20 8.16
N ALA A 228 10.81 -26.49 7.51
CA ALA A 228 11.55 -26.97 6.36
C ALA A 228 13.03 -27.13 6.69
N ARG A 229 13.61 -28.29 6.36
CA ARG A 229 15.06 -28.49 6.33
C ARG A 229 15.58 -28.29 4.92
N ILE A 230 16.62 -27.49 4.78
CA ILE A 230 17.20 -27.13 3.48
C ILE A 230 18.61 -27.73 3.37
N ASP A 231 18.79 -28.70 2.47
CA ASP A 231 20.09 -29.24 2.11
C ASP A 231 20.50 -28.70 0.72
N PRO A 232 21.79 -28.33 0.51
CA PRO A 232 22.94 -28.63 1.36
C PRO A 232 23.24 -27.59 2.44
N LEU A 233 22.40 -26.56 2.62
CA LEU A 233 22.65 -25.51 3.62
C LEU A 233 22.73 -26.04 5.06
N GLY A 234 22.05 -27.15 5.35
CA GLY A 234 22.00 -27.74 6.68
C GLY A 234 21.24 -26.88 7.68
N VAL A 235 20.35 -26.00 7.20
CA VAL A 235 19.56 -25.07 8.02
C VAL A 235 18.11 -25.51 8.09
N THR A 236 17.47 -25.18 9.20
CA THR A 236 16.05 -25.43 9.45
C THR A 236 15.34 -24.09 9.58
N VAL A 237 14.19 -23.96 8.91
CA VAL A 237 13.40 -22.73 8.91
C VAL A 237 11.92 -23.00 9.12
N THR A 238 11.20 -22.04 9.68
CA THR A 238 9.75 -21.96 9.50
C THR A 238 9.48 -21.52 8.08
N ALA A 239 8.93 -22.41 7.25
CA ALA A 239 8.81 -22.21 5.81
C ALA A 239 7.89 -21.04 5.46
N THR A 240 8.27 -20.27 4.44
CA THR A 240 7.35 -19.33 3.80
C THR A 240 6.36 -20.13 2.96
N ARG A 241 5.06 -19.90 3.17
CA ARG A 241 3.98 -20.57 2.44
C ARG A 241 2.98 -19.56 1.90
N ALA A 242 2.29 -19.96 0.84
CA ALA A 242 1.15 -19.25 0.28
C ALA A 242 0.01 -20.27 0.15
N THR A 243 -0.91 -20.25 1.10
CA THR A 243 -2.09 -21.12 1.09
C THR A 243 -3.06 -20.68 -0.01
N GLU A 244 -3.89 -21.60 -0.51
CA GLU A 244 -4.90 -21.26 -1.52
C GLU A 244 -5.87 -20.18 -1.02
N SER A 245 -6.27 -20.22 0.25
CA SER A 245 -7.11 -19.18 0.85
C SER A 245 -6.44 -17.81 0.93
N GLU A 246 -5.13 -17.75 1.19
CA GLU A 246 -4.37 -16.49 1.19
C GLU A 246 -4.23 -15.94 -0.23
N LEU A 247 -3.99 -16.82 -1.21
CA LEU A 247 -3.93 -16.44 -2.62
C LEU A 247 -5.27 -15.93 -3.13
N ASP A 248 -6.38 -16.56 -2.78
CA ASP A 248 -7.71 -16.08 -3.14
C ASP A 248 -8.06 -14.76 -2.46
N GLY A 249 -7.64 -14.58 -1.19
CA GLY A 249 -7.73 -13.29 -0.51
C GLY A 249 -6.94 -12.18 -1.22
N LEU A 250 -5.73 -12.50 -1.71
CA LEU A 250 -4.92 -11.59 -2.52
C LEU A 250 -5.56 -11.29 -3.87
N VAL A 251 -6.16 -12.27 -4.55
CA VAL A 251 -6.92 -12.01 -5.77
C VAL A 251 -8.12 -11.12 -5.48
N GLY A 252 -8.83 -11.32 -4.37
CA GLY A 252 -9.91 -10.42 -3.94
C GLY A 252 -9.44 -8.97 -3.72
N LEU A 253 -8.22 -8.80 -3.20
CA LEU A 253 -7.61 -7.48 -2.97
C LEU A 253 -7.10 -6.83 -4.26
N LEU A 254 -6.57 -7.62 -5.20
CA LEU A 254 -5.92 -7.17 -6.44
C LEU A 254 -6.84 -7.17 -7.65
N ALA A 255 -8.01 -7.79 -7.56
CA ALA A 255 -9.00 -7.76 -8.63
C ALA A 255 -9.23 -6.30 -9.03
N PRO A 256 -9.09 -5.95 -10.32
CA PRO A 256 -9.63 -4.70 -10.82
C PRO A 256 -11.08 -4.65 -10.33
N ALA A 257 -11.50 -3.55 -9.71
CA ALA A 257 -12.91 -3.35 -9.44
C ALA A 257 -13.62 -3.52 -10.78
N ALA A 258 -14.24 -4.69 -10.98
CA ALA A 258 -14.99 -4.94 -12.20
C ALA A 258 -15.98 -3.79 -12.34
N PRO A 259 -16.23 -3.26 -13.55
CA PRO A 259 -17.32 -2.32 -13.74
C PRO A 259 -18.62 -3.07 -13.48
N ALA A 260 -19.02 -3.10 -12.22
CA ALA A 260 -20.26 -3.66 -11.72
C ALA A 260 -21.38 -2.65 -12.01
N PRO A 261 -22.63 -3.13 -12.22
CA PRO A 261 -23.75 -2.29 -12.61
C PRO A 261 -24.00 -1.18 -11.57
N PRO A 262 -24.62 -0.05 -11.96
CA PRO A 262 -24.80 1.09 -11.07
C PRO A 262 -25.71 0.70 -9.89
N GLY A 263 -25.09 0.46 -8.75
CA GLY A 263 -25.67 0.19 -7.44
C GLY A 263 -24.57 0.24 -6.38
N ASP A 264 -24.86 0.92 -5.26
CA ASP A 264 -24.10 1.36 -4.07
C ASP A 264 -22.79 0.65 -3.62
N ASP A 265 -22.42 -0.52 -4.14
CA ASP A 265 -21.32 -1.37 -3.62
C ASP A 265 -19.91 -0.92 -4.07
N SER A 266 -19.83 0.11 -4.93
CA SER A 266 -18.58 0.77 -5.33
C SER A 266 -18.21 1.96 -4.44
N ARG A 267 -19.08 2.32 -3.50
CA ARG A 267 -18.89 3.48 -2.64
C ARG A 267 -17.93 3.11 -1.50
N PRO A 268 -16.99 4.00 -1.14
CA PRO A 268 -16.02 3.73 -0.08
C PRO A 268 -16.72 3.42 1.26
N PRO A 269 -16.21 2.43 2.04
CA PRO A 269 -16.79 2.07 3.32
C PRO A 269 -16.67 3.24 4.30
N VAL A 270 -17.77 3.54 5.00
CA VAL A 270 -17.80 4.55 6.07
C VAL A 270 -17.22 3.93 7.34
N PRO A 271 -16.16 4.49 7.96
CA PRO A 271 -15.66 4.00 9.24
C PRO A 271 -16.73 4.11 10.34
N ASP A 272 -16.86 3.06 11.16
CA ASP A 272 -17.88 2.90 12.21
C ASP A 272 -18.14 4.20 12.97
N PRO A 273 -19.30 4.87 12.84
CA PRO A 273 -19.55 6.15 13.49
C PRO A 273 -19.53 6.04 15.02
N PRO A 274 -19.42 7.16 15.77
CA PRO A 274 -19.58 7.12 17.23
C PRO A 274 -20.96 6.57 17.62
N GLU A 275 -21.01 5.90 18.77
CA GLU A 275 -22.26 5.46 19.40
C GLU A 275 -22.54 6.27 20.67
N PRO A 276 -23.71 6.95 20.77
CA PRO A 276 -24.75 7.09 19.75
C PRO A 276 -24.33 8.00 18.58
N PRO A 277 -24.97 7.87 17.40
CA PRO A 277 -24.66 8.70 16.24
C PRO A 277 -24.90 10.18 16.51
N LEU A 278 -24.04 11.02 15.95
CA LEU A 278 -24.06 12.47 16.15
C LEU A 278 -24.79 13.18 14.99
N SER A 279 -25.41 14.32 15.30
CA SER A 279 -26.10 15.17 14.33
C SER A 279 -25.48 16.57 14.27
N THR A 280 -25.81 17.34 13.24
CA THR A 280 -25.40 18.75 13.16
C THR A 280 -25.98 19.58 14.30
N ALA A 281 -27.14 19.19 14.84
CA ALA A 281 -27.72 19.79 16.04
C ALA A 281 -26.85 19.52 17.28
N ALA A 282 -26.35 18.28 17.43
CA ALA A 282 -25.42 17.94 18.51
C ALA A 282 -24.11 18.74 18.41
N LEU A 283 -23.54 18.85 17.21
CA LEU A 283 -22.36 19.69 16.96
C LEU A 283 -22.60 21.15 17.34
N ARG A 284 -23.77 21.72 17.02
CA ARG A 284 -24.08 23.12 17.38
C ARG A 284 -24.30 23.33 18.88
N ALA A 285 -24.83 22.33 19.57
CA ALA A 285 -25.12 22.40 21.00
C ALA A 285 -23.90 22.11 21.89
N ALA A 286 -22.87 21.44 21.37
CA ALA A 286 -21.69 21.06 22.13
C ALA A 286 -20.91 22.27 22.66
N SER A 287 -20.48 22.18 23.92
CA SER A 287 -19.64 23.18 24.59
C SER A 287 -18.26 23.27 23.95
N VAL A 288 -17.73 22.14 23.50
CA VAL A 288 -16.47 22.03 22.76
C VAL A 288 -16.72 21.45 21.38
N ARG A 289 -16.35 22.21 20.35
CA ARG A 289 -16.54 21.84 18.93
C ARG A 289 -15.19 21.83 18.24
N ILE A 290 -14.80 20.69 17.69
CA ILE A 290 -13.57 20.53 16.92
C ILE A 290 -13.94 20.41 15.45
N LEU A 291 -13.30 21.25 14.64
CA LEU A 291 -13.63 21.44 13.24
C LEU A 291 -12.41 21.06 12.41
N VAL A 292 -12.48 19.94 11.67
CA VAL A 292 -11.36 19.39 10.90
C VAL A 292 -11.65 19.32 9.40
N LEU A 293 -12.92 19.43 8.99
CA LEU A 293 -13.32 19.41 7.58
C LEU A 293 -13.10 20.80 6.96
N GLY A 294 -11.85 21.11 6.59
CA GLY A 294 -11.37 22.43 6.19
C GLY A 294 -10.31 22.99 7.16
N PRO A 295 -10.10 24.31 7.18
CA PRO A 295 -9.19 24.95 8.12
C PRO A 295 -9.52 24.58 9.57
N ALA A 296 -8.52 24.04 10.28
CA ALA A 296 -8.69 23.53 11.63
C ALA A 296 -9.14 24.64 12.59
N ALA A 297 -10.22 24.40 13.33
CA ALA A 297 -10.72 25.33 14.33
C ALA A 297 -11.28 24.59 15.55
N VAL A 298 -11.15 25.20 16.72
CA VAL A 298 -11.73 24.68 17.97
C VAL A 298 -12.49 25.80 18.64
N HIS A 299 -13.75 25.52 18.97
CA HIS A 299 -14.55 26.38 19.82
C HIS A 299 -14.59 25.74 21.19
N ALA A 300 -14.17 26.46 22.21
CA ALA A 300 -14.10 26.01 23.58
C ALA A 300 -14.66 27.10 24.52
N PRO A 301 -15.14 26.73 25.72
CA PRO A 301 -15.76 27.68 26.63
C PRO A 301 -14.76 28.65 27.28
N ALA A 302 -13.51 28.22 27.51
CA ALA A 302 -12.49 29.05 28.14
C ALA A 302 -11.63 29.80 27.09
N PRO A 303 -11.08 30.98 27.44
CA PRO A 303 -10.13 31.66 26.57
C PRO A 303 -8.78 30.94 26.56
N ALA A 304 -8.13 30.89 25.39
CA ALA A 304 -6.73 30.48 25.25
C ALA A 304 -5.83 31.70 25.02
N GLU A 305 -4.57 31.59 25.43
CA GLU A 305 -3.54 32.57 25.08
C GLU A 305 -3.35 32.62 23.56
N PRO A 306 -3.46 33.80 22.90
CA PRO A 306 -3.40 33.91 21.44
C PRO A 306 -2.13 33.32 20.83
N GLU A 307 -0.99 33.46 21.52
CA GLU A 307 0.31 32.95 21.07
C GLU A 307 0.39 31.42 21.03
N ARG A 308 -0.48 30.72 21.77
CA ARG A 308 -0.50 29.25 21.89
C ARG A 308 -1.69 28.61 21.19
N LEU A 309 -2.63 29.41 20.68
CA LEU A 309 -3.89 28.93 20.10
C LEU A 309 -3.66 27.97 18.93
N ASP A 310 -2.69 28.25 18.05
CA ASP A 310 -2.35 27.39 16.91
C ASP A 310 -1.92 25.98 17.38
N LEU A 311 -1.03 25.91 18.39
CA LEU A 311 -0.57 24.64 18.95
C LEU A 311 -1.68 23.88 19.69
N LEU A 312 -2.49 24.59 20.47
CA LEU A 312 -3.60 23.97 21.19
C LEU A 312 -4.68 23.46 20.22
N THR A 313 -4.92 24.17 19.12
CA THR A 313 -5.83 23.73 18.06
C THR A 313 -5.29 22.46 17.39
N GLU A 314 -4.02 22.44 17.00
CA GLU A 314 -3.37 21.26 16.43
C GLU A 314 -3.42 20.04 17.38
N ALA A 315 -3.15 20.29 18.66
CA ALA A 315 -3.24 19.29 19.72
C ALA A 315 -4.65 18.72 19.92
N ALA A 316 -5.68 19.57 19.96
CA ALA A 316 -7.07 19.14 20.08
C ALA A 316 -7.51 18.32 18.86
N VAL A 317 -7.13 18.74 17.65
CA VAL A 317 -7.37 17.99 16.40
C VAL A 317 -6.66 16.64 16.42
N CYS A 318 -5.42 16.58 16.92
CA CYS A 318 -4.70 15.32 17.11
C CYS A 318 -5.47 14.36 18.02
N LEU A 319 -5.99 14.83 19.16
CA LEU A 319 -6.81 13.98 20.04
C LEU A 319 -8.13 13.55 19.37
N ALA A 320 -8.80 14.44 18.64
CA ALA A 320 -10.07 14.15 17.98
C ALA A 320 -9.94 13.08 16.88
N LEU A 321 -8.82 13.05 16.16
CA LEU A 321 -8.56 12.06 15.12
C LEU A 321 -8.03 10.72 15.67
N HIS A 322 -7.92 10.57 16.99
CA HIS A 322 -7.53 9.33 17.67
C HIS A 322 -8.56 8.95 18.75
N PRO A 323 -9.79 8.54 18.37
CA PRO A 323 -10.87 8.23 19.31
C PRO A 323 -10.53 7.09 20.27
N GLU A 324 -9.72 6.11 19.84
CA GLU A 324 -9.18 5.01 20.68
C GLU A 324 -8.16 5.47 21.75
N GLY A 325 -7.77 6.75 21.71
CA GLY A 325 -6.81 7.37 22.60
C GLY A 325 -5.36 7.25 22.14
N ILE A 326 -4.55 8.21 22.58
CA ILE A 326 -3.13 8.31 22.23
C ILE A 326 -2.24 8.44 23.46
N ARG A 327 -1.16 7.66 23.55
CA ARG A 327 -0.20 7.80 24.67
C ARG A 327 0.50 9.17 24.63
N PRO A 328 0.76 9.82 25.79
CA PRO A 328 1.39 11.14 25.83
C PRO A 328 2.69 11.26 25.01
N GLY A 329 3.55 10.23 25.02
CA GLY A 329 4.77 10.22 24.21
C GLY A 329 4.51 10.21 22.69
N ALA A 330 3.55 9.43 22.23
CA ALA A 330 3.15 9.40 20.81
C ALA A 330 2.48 10.71 20.39
N PHE A 331 1.64 11.27 21.26
CA PHE A 331 1.05 12.60 21.09
C PHE A 331 2.12 13.69 20.94
N GLY A 332 3.15 13.66 21.80
CA GLY A 332 4.31 14.55 21.67
C GLY A 332 5.06 14.38 20.35
N ALA A 333 5.30 13.14 19.92
CA ALA A 333 5.99 12.85 18.66
C ALA A 333 5.21 13.33 17.41
N MET A 334 3.87 13.44 17.48
CA MET A 334 3.06 14.01 16.40
C MET A 334 3.20 15.52 16.31
N LEU A 335 3.09 16.22 17.44
CA LEU A 335 3.13 17.68 17.49
C LEU A 335 4.56 18.24 17.33
N TRP A 336 5.56 17.48 17.77
CA TRP A 336 6.97 17.84 17.66
C TRP A 336 7.76 16.68 17.06
N PRO A 337 7.84 16.58 15.72
CA PRO A 337 8.58 15.51 15.04
C PRO A 337 10.07 15.46 15.40
N LEU A 338 10.64 16.61 15.80
CA LEU A 338 12.03 16.74 16.24
C LEU A 338 12.22 16.44 17.74
N GLY A 339 11.15 16.09 18.45
CA GLY A 339 11.15 15.72 19.86
C GLY A 339 11.02 16.91 20.82
N VAL A 340 10.46 16.63 22.00
CA VAL A 340 10.36 17.53 23.17
C VAL A 340 10.43 16.71 24.46
N THR A 341 10.67 17.36 25.59
CA THR A 341 10.66 16.70 26.90
C THR A 341 9.24 16.34 27.37
N SER A 342 9.13 15.36 28.28
CA SER A 342 7.86 14.94 28.88
C SER A 342 7.12 16.09 29.59
N ASP A 343 7.86 17.02 30.19
CA ASP A 343 7.29 18.17 30.90
C ASP A 343 6.58 19.14 29.95
N VAL A 344 7.12 19.32 28.73
CA VAL A 344 6.48 20.14 27.68
C VAL A 344 5.17 19.50 27.22
N ILE A 345 5.16 18.17 27.07
CA ILE A 345 3.96 17.42 26.72
C ILE A 345 2.92 17.57 27.83
N ALA A 346 3.30 17.31 29.09
CA ALA A 346 2.41 17.41 30.25
C ALA A 346 1.85 18.84 30.40
N ALA A 347 2.67 19.87 30.21
CA ALA A 347 2.23 21.26 30.26
C ALA A 347 1.26 21.59 29.12
N THR A 348 1.45 21.04 27.92
CA THR A 348 0.51 21.22 26.81
C THR A 348 -0.82 20.53 27.09
N VAL A 349 -0.79 19.30 27.62
CA VAL A 349 -2.00 18.58 28.05
C VAL A 349 -2.75 19.35 29.13
N GLN A 350 -2.05 19.94 30.11
CA GLN A 350 -2.70 20.75 31.13
C GLN A 350 -3.36 21.99 30.55
N ARG A 351 -2.69 22.70 29.64
CA ARG A 351 -3.29 23.85 28.93
C ARG A 351 -4.51 23.46 28.10
N LEU A 352 -4.52 22.28 27.48
CA LEU A 352 -5.71 21.76 26.80
C LEU A 352 -6.85 21.52 27.78
N ARG A 353 -6.59 20.95 28.97
CA ARG A 353 -7.62 20.78 30.01
C ARG A 353 -8.20 22.12 30.45
N ASP A 354 -7.34 23.10 30.69
CA ASP A 354 -7.77 24.43 31.12
C ASP A 354 -8.58 25.14 30.02
N TRP A 355 -8.17 24.97 28.75
CA TRP A 355 -8.82 25.61 27.61
C TRP A 355 -10.15 24.94 27.20
N LEU A 356 -10.16 23.61 27.08
CA LEU A 356 -11.38 22.87 26.73
C LEU A 356 -12.36 22.84 27.91
N GLY A 357 -11.86 22.91 29.14
CA GLY A 357 -12.66 22.94 30.36
C GLY A 357 -13.14 21.55 30.80
N THR A 358 -14.24 21.56 31.54
CA THR A 358 -14.86 20.36 32.12
C THR A 358 -16.26 20.12 31.54
N ASP A 359 -16.66 18.86 31.53
CA ASP A 359 -18.03 18.46 31.17
C ASP A 359 -19.07 18.89 32.22
N SER A 360 -20.33 18.57 31.96
CA SER A 360 -21.44 18.82 32.90
C SER A 360 -21.29 18.16 34.28
N GLN A 361 -20.41 17.17 34.42
CA GLN A 361 -20.10 16.47 35.68
C GLN A 361 -18.86 17.04 36.38
N GLY A 362 -18.23 18.08 35.82
CA GLY A 362 -17.01 18.67 36.35
C GLY A 362 -15.73 17.88 36.04
N VAL A 363 -15.79 16.91 35.12
CA VAL A 363 -14.63 16.12 34.70
C VAL A 363 -13.97 16.78 33.48
N PRO A 364 -12.64 16.95 33.44
CA PRO A 364 -11.96 17.54 32.28
C PRO A 364 -12.31 16.86 30.96
N HIS A 365 -12.49 17.65 29.90
CA HIS A 365 -12.73 17.10 28.56
C HIS A 365 -11.52 16.31 28.03
N VAL A 366 -10.28 16.68 28.40
CA VAL A 366 -9.10 15.85 28.11
C VAL A 366 -8.84 14.89 29.26
N ARG A 367 -9.11 13.62 29.00
CA ARG A 367 -9.05 12.53 29.98
C ARG A 367 -7.82 11.67 29.75
N GLN A 368 -7.55 10.81 30.72
CA GLN A 368 -6.60 9.73 30.59
C GLN A 368 -7.31 8.44 30.95
N ASP A 369 -7.27 7.44 30.07
CA ASP A 369 -7.87 6.12 30.33
C ASP A 369 -7.00 5.28 31.29
N ALA A 370 -7.49 4.08 31.62
CA ALA A 370 -6.80 3.17 32.54
C ALA A 370 -5.42 2.73 32.01
N GLU A 371 -5.24 2.71 30.69
CA GLU A 371 -3.98 2.35 30.03
C GLU A 371 -3.04 3.57 29.82
N GLY A 372 -3.43 4.74 30.31
CA GLY A 372 -2.64 5.95 30.25
C GLY A 372 -2.74 6.74 28.94
N ARG A 373 -3.68 6.41 28.05
CA ARG A 373 -3.91 7.13 26.78
C ARG A 373 -4.77 8.36 27.01
N LEU A 374 -4.46 9.44 26.29
CA LEU A 374 -5.23 10.68 26.27
C LEU A 374 -6.43 10.49 25.35
N THR A 375 -7.62 10.83 25.86
CA THR A 375 -8.90 10.76 25.13
C THR A 375 -9.71 12.03 25.34
N LEU A 376 -10.66 12.29 24.44
CA LEU A 376 -11.64 13.36 24.60
C LEU A 376 -12.91 12.82 25.27
N GLY A 377 -13.52 13.65 26.12
CA GLY A 377 -14.78 13.33 26.79
C GLY A 377 -15.98 13.35 25.83
N PRO A 378 -17.10 12.72 26.23
CA PRO A 378 -18.26 12.49 25.36
C PRO A 378 -19.01 13.77 24.93
N GLU A 379 -18.80 14.89 25.61
CA GLU A 379 -19.39 16.19 25.28
C GLU A 379 -18.55 17.00 24.27
N VAL A 380 -17.39 16.49 23.84
CA VAL A 380 -16.59 17.10 22.77
C VAL A 380 -17.05 16.53 21.43
N VAL A 381 -17.51 17.40 20.53
CA VAL A 381 -18.03 16.97 19.21
C VAL A 381 -17.10 17.40 18.10
N CYS A 382 -16.68 16.45 17.27
CA CYS A 382 -15.90 16.66 16.06
C CYS A 382 -16.81 16.63 14.83
N ASP A 383 -16.63 17.56 13.88
CA ASP A 383 -17.43 17.58 12.63
C ASP A 383 -17.18 16.35 11.74
N TRP A 384 -16.00 15.72 11.83
CA TRP A 384 -15.72 14.44 11.18
C TRP A 384 -16.61 13.30 11.69
N ASP A 385 -16.85 13.24 13.01
CA ASP A 385 -17.69 12.21 13.59
C ASP A 385 -19.16 12.40 13.21
N VAL A 386 -19.61 13.66 13.12
CA VAL A 386 -20.96 13.98 12.60
C VAL A 386 -21.09 13.59 11.13
N LEU A 387 -20.09 13.89 10.29
CA LEU A 387 -20.10 13.47 8.90
C LEU A 387 -20.21 11.95 8.77
N ARG A 388 -19.41 11.18 9.53
CA ARG A 388 -19.52 9.70 9.56
C ARG A 388 -20.90 9.22 9.97
N SER A 389 -21.49 9.80 11.01
CA SER A 389 -22.86 9.45 11.43
C SER A 389 -23.89 9.73 10.34
N LEU A 390 -23.81 10.87 9.66
CA LEU A 390 -24.74 11.23 8.57
C LEU A 390 -24.57 10.31 7.35
N LEU A 391 -23.33 10.03 6.93
CA LEU A 391 -23.07 9.13 5.82
C LEU A 391 -23.51 7.70 6.13
N SER A 392 -23.24 7.20 7.34
CA SER A 392 -23.70 5.87 7.76
C SER A 392 -25.23 5.77 7.76
N ALA A 393 -25.93 6.81 8.19
CA ALA A 393 -27.39 6.87 8.16
C ALA A 393 -27.92 6.93 6.72
N SER A 394 -27.24 7.66 5.83
CA SER A 394 -27.68 7.81 4.42
C SER A 394 -27.69 6.47 3.69
N ARG A 395 -26.75 5.55 3.98
CA ARG A 395 -26.68 4.21 3.37
C ARG A 395 -27.92 3.35 3.55
N HIS A 396 -28.71 3.63 4.60
CA HIS A 396 -29.86 2.81 4.99
C HIS A 396 -31.19 3.56 4.85
N SER A 397 -31.18 4.70 4.15
CA SER A 397 -32.33 5.59 4.02
C SER A 397 -32.98 5.49 2.63
N GLU A 398 -34.28 5.82 2.51
CA GLU A 398 -34.87 6.02 1.18
C GLU A 398 -34.24 7.20 0.44
N ILE A 399 -34.34 7.22 -0.90
CA ILE A 399 -33.61 8.15 -1.78
C ILE A 399 -33.76 9.64 -1.42
N HIS A 400 -34.96 10.08 -1.03
CA HIS A 400 -35.19 11.47 -0.61
C HIS A 400 -34.45 11.80 0.69
N ARG A 401 -34.52 10.87 1.66
CA ARG A 401 -33.84 11.03 2.94
C ARG A 401 -32.32 10.88 2.81
N GLU A 402 -31.85 10.00 1.92
CA GLU A 402 -30.45 9.88 1.54
C GLU A 402 -29.91 11.22 1.04
N ALA A 403 -30.60 11.88 0.09
CA ALA A 403 -30.19 13.18 -0.42
C ALA A 403 -30.11 14.26 0.66
N GLU A 404 -31.11 14.34 1.56
CA GLU A 404 -31.09 15.28 2.68
C GLU A 404 -29.87 15.09 3.59
N LEU A 405 -29.56 13.83 3.95
CA LEU A 405 -28.43 13.49 4.79
C LEU A 405 -27.09 13.76 4.12
N LEU A 406 -26.97 13.47 2.82
CA LEU A 406 -25.76 13.77 2.04
C LEU A 406 -25.51 15.28 1.95
N LEU A 407 -26.55 16.07 1.65
CA LEU A 407 -26.44 17.54 1.63
C LEU A 407 -26.13 18.10 3.03
N GLU A 408 -26.70 17.53 4.09
CA GLU A 408 -26.39 17.90 5.47
C GLU A 408 -24.91 17.62 5.81
N ALA A 409 -24.38 16.47 5.39
CA ALA A 409 -22.97 16.11 5.58
C ALA A 409 -22.04 17.04 4.80
N LEU A 410 -22.35 17.33 3.53
CA LEU A 410 -21.54 18.20 2.68
C LEU A 410 -21.48 19.64 3.21
N ARG A 411 -22.53 20.14 3.88
CA ARG A 411 -22.50 21.47 4.53
C ARG A 411 -21.46 21.59 5.66
N LEU A 412 -20.96 20.49 6.20
CA LEU A 412 -19.87 20.49 7.18
C LEU A 412 -18.50 20.75 6.53
N VAL A 413 -18.37 20.48 5.23
CA VAL A 413 -17.10 20.55 4.50
C VAL A 413 -16.79 22.00 4.14
N ARG A 414 -15.70 22.54 4.72
CA ARG A 414 -15.21 23.90 4.41
C ARG A 414 -13.99 23.90 3.50
N GLY A 415 -13.36 22.75 3.26
CA GLY A 415 -12.14 22.60 2.46
C GLY A 415 -11.44 21.27 2.76
N PRO A 416 -10.21 21.06 2.27
CA PRO A 416 -9.38 19.91 2.59
C PRO A 416 -9.18 19.73 4.10
N VAL A 417 -9.05 18.47 4.55
CA VAL A 417 -8.92 18.17 5.98
C VAL A 417 -7.69 18.85 6.59
N GLY A 418 -7.92 19.67 7.60
CA GLY A 418 -6.86 20.37 8.32
C GLY A 418 -6.02 21.26 7.42
N GLU A 419 -6.60 21.85 6.37
CA GLU A 419 -5.96 22.82 5.47
C GLU A 419 -5.18 23.85 6.29
N ALA A 420 -3.87 23.63 6.39
CA ALA A 420 -3.00 24.39 7.26
C ALA A 420 -2.46 25.58 6.46
N SER A 421 -2.67 26.78 6.98
CA SER A 421 -2.10 28.01 6.41
C SER A 421 -0.56 28.08 6.51
N ARG A 422 0.10 27.08 7.12
CA ARG A 422 1.56 27.03 7.37
C ARG A 422 2.12 25.61 7.20
N THR A 423 3.16 25.49 6.37
CA THR A 423 3.74 24.24 5.82
C THR A 423 4.38 23.27 6.83
N GLU A 424 4.60 23.66 8.09
CA GLU A 424 5.29 22.81 9.08
C GLU A 424 4.36 22.15 10.12
N ARG A 425 3.18 22.75 10.38
CA ARG A 425 2.19 22.21 11.33
C ARG A 425 1.29 21.20 10.63
N TYR A 426 0.71 20.27 11.39
CA TYR A 426 -0.16 19.22 10.86
C TYR A 426 0.51 18.24 9.89
N SER A 427 1.84 18.21 9.82
CA SER A 427 2.60 17.27 8.97
C SER A 427 2.24 15.80 9.23
N TRP A 428 1.77 15.49 10.44
CA TRP A 428 1.28 14.17 10.83
C TRP A 428 -0.06 13.78 10.16
N LEU A 429 -0.89 14.72 9.69
CA LEU A 429 -2.15 14.41 8.98
C LEU A 429 -1.92 13.56 7.74
N ALA A 430 -0.80 13.75 7.02
CA ALA A 430 -0.42 12.93 5.88
C ALA A 430 -0.25 11.43 6.24
N ARG A 431 0.06 11.14 7.51
CA ARG A 431 0.25 9.78 8.03
C ARG A 431 -1.01 9.20 8.68
N VAL A 432 -1.98 10.04 9.00
CA VAL A 432 -3.25 9.62 9.61
C VAL A 432 -4.23 9.20 8.52
N ARG A 433 -4.78 7.98 8.65
CA ARG A 433 -5.70 7.40 7.66
C ARG A 433 -6.95 8.26 7.43
N THR A 434 -7.40 8.96 8.47
CA THR A 434 -8.61 9.78 8.47
C THR A 434 -8.63 10.86 7.39
N ALA A 435 -7.51 11.52 7.12
CA ALA A 435 -7.47 12.57 6.09
C ALA A 435 -7.79 12.01 4.70
N ARG A 436 -7.10 10.93 4.29
CA ARG A 436 -7.36 10.24 3.02
C ARG A 436 -8.75 9.62 2.94
N GLN A 437 -9.27 9.11 4.06
CA GLN A 437 -10.63 8.56 4.13
C GLN A 437 -11.69 9.65 3.96
N ALA A 438 -11.48 10.85 4.53
CA ALA A 438 -12.39 11.96 4.39
C ALA A 438 -12.50 12.42 2.93
N ASP A 439 -11.39 12.55 2.22
CA ASP A 439 -11.39 12.94 0.80
C ASP A 439 -12.27 11.99 -0.03
N ALA A 440 -12.04 10.68 0.10
CA ALA A 440 -12.79 9.66 -0.62
C ALA A 440 -14.30 9.64 -0.27
N LEU A 441 -14.65 9.81 1.01
CA LEU A 441 -16.04 9.84 1.45
C LEU A 441 -16.77 11.12 1.03
N ILE A 442 -16.07 12.27 1.02
CA ILE A 442 -16.65 13.55 0.62
C ILE A 442 -16.91 13.55 -0.89
N THR A 443 -15.95 13.10 -1.71
CA THR A 443 -16.17 13.05 -3.17
C THR A 443 -17.23 12.01 -3.55
N ASP A 444 -17.31 10.88 -2.85
CA ASP A 444 -18.40 9.91 -2.99
C ASP A 444 -19.77 10.51 -2.62
N ALA A 445 -19.86 11.19 -1.48
CA ALA A 445 -21.10 11.83 -1.04
C ALA A 445 -21.56 12.91 -2.02
N ALA A 446 -20.63 13.72 -2.54
CA ALA A 446 -20.88 14.71 -3.57
C ALA A 446 -21.39 14.07 -4.87
N HIS A 447 -20.72 13.02 -5.35
CA HIS A 447 -21.10 12.28 -6.56
C HIS A 447 -22.51 11.67 -6.41
N ARG A 448 -22.77 11.02 -5.28
CA ARG A 448 -24.08 10.42 -5.00
C ARG A 448 -25.18 11.46 -4.89
N ALA A 449 -24.94 12.57 -4.20
CA ALA A 449 -25.90 13.66 -4.12
C ALA A 449 -26.18 14.24 -5.52
N ALA A 450 -25.16 14.43 -6.34
CA ALA A 450 -25.31 14.90 -7.71
C ALA A 450 -26.17 13.96 -8.55
N GLN A 451 -25.96 12.64 -8.46
CA GLN A 451 -26.77 11.64 -9.15
C GLN A 451 -28.23 11.66 -8.73
N ILE A 452 -28.52 11.79 -7.43
CA ILE A 452 -29.91 11.80 -6.93
C ILE A 452 -30.63 13.09 -7.33
N LEU A 453 -29.93 14.22 -7.26
CA LEU A 453 -30.52 15.54 -7.42
C LEU A 453 -30.53 16.05 -8.86
N HIS A 454 -29.79 15.40 -9.78
CA HIS A 454 -29.59 15.85 -11.15
C HIS A 454 -30.86 16.41 -11.83
N ASP A 455 -31.95 15.62 -11.83
CA ASP A 455 -33.21 15.99 -12.50
C ASP A 455 -34.16 16.84 -11.63
N THR A 456 -33.98 16.84 -10.30
CA THR A 456 -34.96 17.42 -9.35
C THR A 456 -34.51 18.72 -8.72
N ASP A 457 -33.21 18.87 -8.47
CA ASP A 457 -32.57 20.03 -7.89
C ASP A 457 -31.13 20.18 -8.47
N PRO A 458 -31.00 20.66 -9.72
CA PRO A 458 -29.70 20.80 -10.38
C PRO A 458 -28.80 21.84 -9.70
N GLU A 459 -29.37 22.80 -8.96
CA GLU A 459 -28.60 23.75 -8.14
C GLU A 459 -27.99 23.04 -6.92
N GLY A 460 -28.76 22.22 -6.22
CA GLY A 460 -28.28 21.37 -5.13
C GLY A 460 -27.22 20.35 -5.60
N ALA A 461 -27.42 19.74 -6.78
CA ALA A 461 -26.44 18.87 -7.40
C ALA A 461 -25.11 19.61 -7.70
N ALA A 462 -25.19 20.80 -8.30
CA ALA A 462 -24.01 21.63 -8.58
C ALA A 462 -23.26 22.02 -7.30
N LEU A 463 -23.97 22.42 -6.24
CA LEU A 463 -23.37 22.75 -4.96
C LEU A 463 -22.65 21.54 -4.33
N ALA A 464 -23.23 20.34 -4.44
CA ALA A 464 -22.61 19.12 -3.96
C ALA A 464 -21.30 18.83 -4.71
N VAL A 465 -21.33 18.91 -6.04
CA VAL A 465 -20.15 18.74 -6.90
C VAL A 465 -19.06 19.77 -6.57
N ASP A 466 -19.42 21.04 -6.45
CA ASP A 466 -18.50 22.12 -6.06
C ASP A 466 -17.84 21.86 -4.71
N THR A 467 -18.60 21.34 -3.75
CA THR A 467 -18.09 21.00 -2.41
C THR A 467 -17.07 19.87 -2.48
N GLY A 468 -17.33 18.83 -3.29
CA GLY A 468 -16.38 17.73 -3.50
C GLY A 468 -15.10 18.18 -4.22
N LEU A 469 -15.24 18.99 -5.28
CA LEU A 469 -14.11 19.55 -6.02
C LEU A 469 -13.27 20.55 -5.20
N LYS A 470 -13.85 21.16 -4.16
CA LYS A 470 -13.08 21.96 -3.20
C LYS A 470 -12.09 21.12 -2.38
N VAL A 471 -12.37 19.84 -2.19
CA VAL A 471 -11.52 18.91 -1.42
C VAL A 471 -10.54 18.19 -2.34
N VAL A 472 -11.04 17.65 -3.46
CA VAL A 472 -10.23 16.99 -4.49
C VAL A 472 -10.53 17.64 -5.84
N ASP A 473 -9.69 18.59 -6.20
CA ASP A 473 -9.86 19.47 -7.37
C ASP A 473 -9.87 18.75 -8.72
N LEU A 474 -9.31 17.54 -8.80
CA LEU A 474 -9.23 16.73 -10.03
C LEU A 474 -9.99 15.40 -9.95
N ASP A 475 -10.98 15.25 -9.06
CA ASP A 475 -11.84 14.05 -9.09
C ASP A 475 -12.66 14.01 -10.39
N GLN A 476 -12.28 13.10 -11.30
CA GLN A 476 -12.85 13.01 -12.64
C GLN A 476 -14.33 12.61 -12.64
N ARG A 477 -14.84 11.94 -11.60
CA ARG A 477 -16.28 11.61 -11.50
C ARG A 477 -17.08 12.89 -11.29
N LEU A 478 -16.65 13.73 -10.36
CA LEU A 478 -17.29 15.02 -10.07
C LEU A 478 -17.18 15.98 -11.26
N TRP A 479 -16.06 16.00 -11.97
CA TRP A 479 -15.95 16.78 -13.21
C TRP A 479 -16.94 16.33 -14.28
N ARG A 480 -17.15 15.02 -14.46
CA ARG A 480 -18.18 14.51 -15.38
C ARG A 480 -19.59 14.90 -14.95
N ASP A 481 -19.91 14.90 -13.66
CA ASP A 481 -21.21 15.38 -13.19
C ASP A 481 -21.39 16.88 -13.43
N ARG A 482 -20.34 17.66 -13.17
CA ARG A 482 -20.30 19.11 -13.46
C ARG A 482 -20.56 19.38 -14.94
N LEU A 483 -19.92 18.62 -15.83
CA LEU A 483 -20.07 18.75 -17.28
C LEU A 483 -21.49 18.39 -17.74
N ARG A 484 -22.10 17.34 -17.18
CA ARG A 484 -23.52 17.00 -17.46
C ARG A 484 -24.45 18.12 -17.04
N LEU A 485 -24.31 18.63 -15.80
CA LEU A 485 -25.10 19.76 -15.30
C LEU A 485 -24.92 21.02 -16.17
N ALA A 486 -23.71 21.28 -16.67
CA ALA A 486 -23.45 22.39 -17.58
C ALA A 486 -24.09 22.17 -18.95
N ALA A 487 -24.09 20.94 -19.46
CA ALA A 487 -24.72 20.58 -20.73
C ALA A 487 -26.25 20.82 -20.71
N ASP A 488 -26.91 20.53 -19.58
CA ASP A 488 -28.35 20.77 -19.41
C ASP A 488 -28.72 22.26 -19.49
N ARG A 489 -27.79 23.14 -19.11
CA ARG A 489 -27.95 24.60 -19.20
C ARG A 489 -27.59 25.16 -20.57
N GLY A 490 -26.80 24.41 -21.36
CA GLY A 490 -26.55 24.68 -22.76
C GLY A 490 -25.08 24.56 -23.15
N ARG A 491 -24.85 24.57 -24.47
CA ARG A 491 -23.53 24.34 -25.07
C ARG A 491 -22.47 25.33 -24.58
N ASP A 492 -22.81 26.61 -24.42
CA ASP A 492 -21.85 27.64 -24.01
C ASP A 492 -21.38 27.44 -22.56
N GLU A 493 -22.28 27.02 -21.67
CA GLU A 493 -21.92 26.67 -20.28
C GLU A 493 -21.04 25.42 -20.23
N LEU A 494 -21.35 24.39 -21.03
CA LEU A 494 -20.51 23.20 -21.15
C LEU A 494 -19.09 23.56 -21.64
N ILE A 495 -18.95 24.39 -22.67
CA ILE A 495 -17.65 24.84 -23.17
C ILE A 495 -16.88 25.62 -22.09
N ALA A 496 -17.55 26.52 -21.36
CA ALA A 496 -16.93 27.26 -20.26
C ALA A 496 -16.46 26.32 -19.13
N CYS A 497 -17.25 25.29 -18.82
CA CYS A 497 -16.90 24.26 -17.83
C CYS A 497 -15.70 23.42 -18.29
N THR A 498 -15.67 22.98 -19.55
CA THR A 498 -14.51 22.26 -20.12
C THR A 498 -13.25 23.12 -20.08
N ASN A 499 -13.35 24.41 -20.45
CA ASN A 499 -12.21 25.32 -20.37
C ASN A 499 -11.70 25.48 -18.94
N SER A 500 -12.58 25.50 -17.95
CA SER A 500 -12.17 25.56 -16.54
C SER A 500 -11.36 24.34 -16.11
N LEU A 501 -11.70 23.13 -16.59
CA LEU A 501 -10.94 21.91 -16.35
C LEU A 501 -9.55 21.95 -17.03
N LEU A 502 -9.50 22.43 -18.27
CA LEU A 502 -8.25 22.59 -19.01
C LEU A 502 -7.32 23.64 -18.36
N ASP A 503 -7.87 24.75 -17.87
CA ASP A 503 -7.11 25.77 -17.15
C ASP A 503 -6.50 25.23 -15.85
N LEU A 504 -7.27 24.42 -15.10
CA LEU A 504 -6.80 23.83 -13.85
C LEU A 504 -5.63 22.84 -14.08
N THR A 505 -5.70 22.07 -15.17
CA THR A 505 -4.72 21.02 -15.48
C THR A 505 -3.53 21.53 -16.30
N GLY A 506 -3.68 22.68 -16.97
CA GLY A 506 -2.66 23.25 -17.85
C GLY A 506 -2.48 22.49 -19.17
N VAL A 507 -3.41 21.61 -19.54
CA VAL A 507 -3.39 20.88 -20.81
C VAL A 507 -4.37 21.50 -21.80
N GLU A 508 -4.13 21.27 -23.10
CA GLU A 508 -4.95 21.79 -24.19
C GLU A 508 -6.02 20.80 -24.68
N ASP A 509 -5.96 19.54 -24.23
CA ASP A 509 -6.81 18.44 -24.66
C ASP A 509 -7.28 17.62 -23.46
N VAL A 510 -8.60 17.45 -23.30
CA VAL A 510 -9.22 16.73 -22.18
C VAL A 510 -8.78 15.25 -22.16
N SER A 511 -8.41 14.66 -23.30
CA SER A 511 -7.93 13.27 -23.36
C SER A 511 -6.61 13.05 -22.62
N HIS A 512 -5.81 14.11 -22.42
CA HIS A 512 -4.62 14.08 -21.59
C HIS A 512 -4.94 14.20 -20.09
N VAL A 513 -6.15 14.62 -19.73
CA VAL A 513 -6.65 14.60 -18.34
C VAL A 513 -7.22 13.23 -18.03
N ASP A 514 -8.23 12.81 -18.78
CA ASP A 514 -8.93 11.53 -18.61
C ASP A 514 -9.70 11.15 -19.90
N PRO A 515 -9.44 9.97 -20.50
CA PRO A 515 -10.10 9.55 -21.74
C PRO A 515 -11.62 9.46 -21.63
N ALA A 516 -12.17 9.03 -20.48
CA ALA A 516 -13.61 8.90 -20.30
C ALA A 516 -14.30 10.27 -20.22
N THR A 517 -13.65 11.24 -19.58
CA THR A 517 -14.12 12.63 -19.53
C THR A 517 -14.05 13.29 -20.90
N ALA A 518 -13.00 13.03 -21.68
CA ALA A 518 -12.89 13.52 -23.06
C ALA A 518 -14.01 12.96 -23.96
N ALA A 519 -14.28 11.66 -23.86
CA ALA A 519 -15.38 11.02 -24.59
C ALA A 519 -16.74 11.64 -24.25
N LEU A 520 -17.00 11.93 -22.96
CA LEU A 520 -18.22 12.60 -22.53
C LEU A 520 -18.34 14.01 -23.13
N VAL A 521 -17.26 14.79 -23.12
CA VAL A 521 -17.27 16.14 -23.70
C VAL A 521 -17.55 16.07 -25.21
N GLU A 522 -16.94 15.14 -25.93
CA GLU A 522 -17.20 14.97 -27.37
C GLU A 522 -18.64 14.51 -27.67
N GLU A 523 -19.23 13.68 -26.81
CA GLU A 523 -20.63 13.29 -26.92
C GLU A 523 -21.58 14.48 -26.72
N LEU A 524 -21.35 15.28 -25.67
CA LEU A 524 -22.23 16.40 -25.30
C LEU A 524 -22.01 17.67 -26.15
N ALA A 525 -20.77 17.92 -26.58
CA ALA A 525 -20.40 19.03 -27.46
C ALA A 525 -19.23 18.64 -28.38
N PRO A 526 -19.52 18.10 -29.58
CA PRO A 526 -18.49 17.71 -30.53
C PRO A 526 -17.49 18.84 -30.84
N GLY A 527 -16.20 18.52 -30.74
CA GLY A 527 -15.08 19.42 -30.96
C GLY A 527 -14.75 20.36 -29.79
N ALA A 528 -15.42 20.22 -28.65
CA ALA A 528 -15.14 21.02 -27.45
C ALA A 528 -14.07 20.40 -26.53
N SER A 529 -13.64 19.15 -26.77
CA SER A 529 -12.60 18.50 -25.95
C SER A 529 -11.19 19.07 -26.14
N ILE A 530 -10.98 19.88 -27.19
CA ILE A 530 -9.69 20.48 -27.54
C ILE A 530 -9.83 22.00 -27.50
N ARG A 531 -8.95 22.66 -26.75
CA ARG A 531 -8.82 24.11 -26.77
C ARG A 531 -8.18 24.53 -28.09
N ARG A 532 -8.95 25.19 -28.95
CA ARG A 532 -8.44 25.77 -30.19
C ARG A 532 -7.96 27.18 -29.88
N ALA A 533 -6.69 27.46 -30.10
CA ALA A 533 -6.17 28.82 -30.07
C ALA A 533 -7.04 29.70 -31.00
N THR A 534 -7.66 30.74 -30.45
CA THR A 534 -8.27 31.79 -31.25
C THR A 534 -7.19 32.46 -32.06
N ALA A 535 -7.30 32.39 -33.39
CA ALA A 535 -6.44 33.07 -34.35
C ALA A 535 -6.59 34.60 -34.30
#